data_AF-A0A7Z9G4C1-F1
#
_entry.id   AF-A0A7Z9G4C1-F1
#
_cell.length_a   1.000
_cell.length_b   1.000
_cell.length_c   1.000
_cell.angle_alpha   90.00
_cell.angle_beta   90.00
_cell.angle_gamma   90.00
#
_symmetry.space_group_name_H-M   'P 1'
#
loop_
_entity.id
_entity.type
_entity.pdbx_description
1 polymer ?
#
loop_
_entity_poly.entity_id
_entity_poly.type
_entity_poly.pdbx_seq_one_letter_code
_entity_poly.pdbx_strand_id
1 'polypeptide(L)' 'MTILGIDTSTAIGSVGLLVDQELIAEHSLDVTQAHSSRLMPAINTILA' A
#
# COMPACT_ATOMS: atom_id res chain seq x y z
N MET A 1 -15.32 -1.14 -10.02
CA MET A 1 -14.85 -2.15 -9.03
C MET A 1 -13.53 -1.65 -8.46
N THR A 2 -13.39 -1.64 -7.13
CA THR A 2 -12.20 -1.13 -6.44
C THR A 2 -11.48 -2.28 -5.73
N ILE A 3 -10.16 -2.37 -5.89
CA ILE A 3 -9.32 -3.42 -5.31
C ILE A 3 -8.12 -2.77 -4.61
N LEU A 4 -7.90 -3.11 -3.35
CA LEU A 4 -6.73 -2.70 -2.57
C LEU A 4 -5.80 -3.91 -2.38
N GLY A 5 -4.60 -3.84 -2.96
CA GLY A 5 -3.54 -4.85 -2.82
C GLY A 5 -2.54 -4.44 -1.76
N ILE A 6 -2.11 -5.39 -0.91
CA ILE A 6 -1.10 -5.19 0.12
C ILE A 6 -0.12 -6.36 0.05
N ASP A 7 1.18 -6.06 -0.02
CA ASP A 7 2.25 -7.05 0.12
C ASP A 7 3.23 -6.63 1.21
N THR A 8 3.49 -7.53 2.15
CA THR A 8 4.49 -7.33 3.22
C THR A 8 5.39 -8.56 3.35
N SER A 9 5.50 -9.36 2.29
CA SER A 9 6.28 -10.60 2.29
C SER A 9 7.79 -10.37 2.21
N THR A 10 8.22 -9.15 1.87
CA THR A 10 9.63 -8.76 1.79
C THR A 10 9.97 -7.62 2.77
N ALA A 11 11.26 -7.28 2.86
CA ALA A 11 11.72 -6.12 3.61
C ALA A 11 11.22 -4.78 3.04
N ILE A 12 10.62 -4.78 1.85
CA ILE A 12 9.94 -3.62 1.25
C ILE A 12 8.46 -4.00 1.19
N GLY A 13 7.64 -3.37 2.02
CA GLY A 13 6.18 -3.54 1.92
C GLY A 13 5.64 -2.71 0.75
N SER A 14 4.47 -3.05 0.23
CA SER A 14 3.80 -2.25 -0.80
C SER A 14 2.29 -2.22 -0.61
N VAL A 15 1.68 -1.13 -1.09
CA VAL A 15 0.23 -0.95 -1.15
C VAL A 15 -0.14 -0.40 -2.51
N GLY A 16 -1.17 -0.94 -3.15
CA GLY A 16 -1.66 -0.48 -4.45
C GLY A 16 -3.19 -0.43 -4.52
N LEU A 17 -3.74 0.58 -5.20
CA LEU A 17 -5.18 0.73 -5.42
C LEU A 17 -5.52 0.66 -6.91
N LEU A 18 -6.39 -0.27 -7.25
CA LEU A 18 -6.98 -0.41 -8.57
C LEU A 18 -8.43 0.08 -8.54
N VAL A 19 -8.80 0.97 -9.45
CA VAL A 19 -10.19 1.41 -9.66
C VAL A 19 -10.53 1.20 -11.12
N ASP A 20 -11.57 0.41 -11.39
CA ASP A 20 -12.04 0.12 -12.75
C ASP A 20 -10.93 -0.39 -13.69
N GLN A 21 -9.99 -1.17 -13.11
CA GLN A 21 -8.80 -1.75 -13.76
C GLN A 21 -7.64 -0.79 -14.03
N GLU A 22 -7.75 0.47 -13.60
CA GLU A 22 -6.65 1.43 -13.62
C GLU A 22 -5.93 1.46 -12.27
N LEU A 23 -4.59 1.50 -12.31
CA LEU A 23 -3.77 1.69 -11.12
C LEU A 23 -3.76 3.17 -10.75
N ILE A 24 -4.36 3.50 -9.61
CA ILE A 24 -4.55 4.89 -9.17
C ILE A 24 -3.46 5.32 -8.19
N ALA A 25 -2.94 4.40 -7.38
CA ALA A 25 -1.88 4.70 -6.44
C ALA A 25 -1.03 3.45 -6.14
N GLU A 26 0.26 3.66 -5.96
CA GLU A 26 1.23 2.66 -5.50
C GLU A 26 2.17 3.32 -4.48
N HIS A 27 2.38 2.67 -3.34
CA HIS A 27 3.34 3.11 -2.34
C HIS A 27 4.24 1.96 -1.92
N SER A 28 5.56 2.18 -2.04
CA SER A 28 6.58 1.33 -1.42
C SER A 28 6.85 1.79 0.00
N LEU A 29 6.69 0.88 0.94
CA LEU A 29 7.04 1.04 2.34
C LEU A 29 8.49 0.55 2.49
N ASP A 30 9.44 1.47 2.58
CA ASP A 30 10.83 1.15 2.97
C ASP A 30 10.87 0.90 4.49
N VAL A 31 11.49 -0.20 4.92
CA VAL A 31 11.27 -0.80 6.24
C VAL A 31 12.60 -1.01 6.96
N THR A 32 13.24 0.09 7.34
CA THR A 32 14.20 0.10 8.45
C THR A 32 13.49 0.02 9.82
N GLN A 33 12.15 0.02 9.88
CA GLN A 33 11.30 -0.04 11.10
C GLN A 33 9.99 -0.80 10.85
N ALA A 34 9.46 -1.52 11.85
CA ALA A 34 8.30 -2.43 11.77
C ALA A 34 7.15 -2.04 10.79
N HIS A 35 6.78 -2.96 9.88
CA HIS A 35 5.77 -2.79 8.82
C HIS A 35 4.42 -2.23 9.30
N SER A 36 3.96 -2.63 10.49
CA SER A 36 2.67 -2.21 11.06
C SER A 36 2.57 -0.70 11.29
N SER A 37 3.69 -0.02 11.52
CA SER A 37 3.72 1.42 11.79
C SER A 37 3.50 2.28 10.53
N ARG A 38 3.77 1.74 9.34
CA ARG A 38 3.70 2.48 8.06
C ARG A 38 2.55 2.05 7.15
N LEU A 39 1.99 0.86 7.37
CA LEU A 39 0.91 0.32 6.54
C LEU A 39 -0.39 1.14 6.65
N MET A 40 -0.89 1.36 7.87
CA MET A 40 -2.15 2.10 8.08
C MET A 40 -2.09 3.54 7.56
N PRO A 41 -1.01 4.31 7.80
CA PRO A 41 -0.85 5.62 7.18
C PRO A 41 -0.87 5.59 5.65
N ALA A 42 -0.21 4.63 5.00
CA ALA A 42 -0.19 4.53 3.55
C ALA A 42 -1.56 4.19 2.94
N ILE A 43 -2.30 3.28 3.59
CA ILE A 43 -3.69 3.00 3.21
C ILE A 43 -4.54 4.27 3.30
N ASN A 44 -4.37 5.06 4.37
CA ASN A 44 -5.11 6.30 4.55
C ASN A 44 -4.77 7.35 3.48
N THR A 45 -3.52 7.44 3.05
CA THR A 45 -3.11 8.32 1.94
C THR A 45 -3.76 7.93 0.61
N ILE A 46 -3.88 6.63 0.34
CA ILE A 46 -4.40 6.10 -0.92
C ILE A 46 -5.94 6.18 -1.00
N LEU A 47 -6.62 6.12 0.14
CA LEU A 47 -8.09 6.12 0.24
C LEU A 47 -8.71 7.49 0.56
N ALA A 48 -7.90 8.53 0.79
CA ALA A 48 -8.36 9.90 1.04
C ALA A 48 -8.85 10.59 -0.25
#